data_AF-A0A1W9SI47-F1
#
_entry.id   AF-A0A1W9SI47-F1
#
_cell.length_a   1.000
_cell.length_b   1.000
_cell.length_c   1.000
_cell.angle_alpha   90.00
_cell.angle_beta   90.00
_cell.angle_gamma   90.00
#
_symmetry.space_group_name_H-M   'P 1'
#
loop_
_entity.id
_entity.type
_entity.pdbx_description
1 polymer ?
#
loop_
_entity_poly.entity_id
_entity_poly.type
_entity_poly.pdbx_seq_one_letter_code
_entity_poly.pdbx_strand_id
1 'polypeptide(L)'
;MMLMFLYHMWHLYVFRHRNHVFWVFVLEYSFAFWQWQFSNCDEIPENVDNPAQVIEHLEKVDCISFFTDNMANSFRPYFLQALSEIGLYTYDTEPFIGLLEYASKPSFNFTLPKNYKVKFNVGQMQNINKWLQNESENFIYIYGEYDPWSASAVELIKGKTNALKMVKPKGSHRTRIASFYLEQQNQITDSLNKWLD
;
A
#
# COMPACT_ATOMS: atom_id res chain seq x y z
N MET A 1 18.00 12.63 -14.58
CA MET A 1 16.68 12.21 -14.04
C MET A 1 16.23 13.05 -12.85
N MET A 2 16.96 13.07 -11.71
CA MET A 2 16.57 13.84 -10.52
C MET A 2 16.32 15.34 -10.81
N LEU A 3 17.20 16.03 -11.55
CA LEU A 3 16.99 17.45 -11.90
C LEU A 3 15.73 17.70 -12.75
N MET A 4 15.36 16.78 -13.66
CA MET A 4 14.14 16.89 -14.47
C MET A 4 12.88 16.60 -13.65
N PHE A 5 12.94 15.59 -12.78
CA PHE A 5 11.89 15.30 -11.80
C PHE A 5 11.63 16.51 -10.91
N LEU A 6 12.70 17.06 -10.34
CA LEU A 6 12.62 18.25 -9.51
C LEU A 6 12.02 19.42 -10.29
N TYR A 7 12.47 19.68 -11.53
CA TYR A 7 11.91 20.74 -12.35
C TYR A 7 10.41 20.57 -12.68
N HIS A 8 9.97 19.37 -13.08
CA HIS A 8 8.58 19.12 -13.48
C HIS A 8 7.62 19.24 -12.28
N MET A 9 8.01 18.68 -11.14
CA MET A 9 7.10 18.50 -10.01
C MET A 9 7.05 19.69 -9.05
N TRP A 10 8.09 20.54 -9.05
CA TRP A 10 8.13 21.73 -8.20
C TRP A 10 7.18 22.84 -8.62
N HIS A 11 6.74 22.84 -9.89
CA HIS A 11 5.69 23.76 -10.34
C HIS A 11 4.30 23.32 -9.90
N LEU A 12 4.12 22.04 -9.54
CA LEU A 12 2.83 21.43 -9.24
C LEU A 12 2.63 21.14 -7.74
N TYR A 13 3.72 20.92 -6.98
CA TYR A 13 3.65 20.40 -5.62
C TYR A 13 4.64 21.04 -4.64
N VAL A 14 4.23 21.13 -3.36
CA VAL A 14 5.06 21.63 -2.25
C VAL A 14 5.52 20.45 -1.40
N PHE A 15 6.85 20.31 -1.26
CA PHE A 15 7.49 19.28 -0.44
C PHE A 15 8.48 19.90 0.55
N ARG A 16 8.31 19.60 1.85
CA ARG A 16 9.27 19.98 2.90
C ARG A 16 10.57 19.18 2.85
N HIS A 17 10.51 17.93 2.36
CA HIS A 17 11.63 16.97 2.35
C HIS A 17 11.95 16.47 0.93
N ARG A 18 12.29 17.38 0.01
CA ARG A 18 12.38 17.14 -1.44
C ARG A 18 13.18 15.90 -1.87
N ASN A 19 14.43 15.77 -1.42
CA ASN A 19 15.28 14.64 -1.81
C ASN A 19 14.76 13.32 -1.23
N HIS A 20 14.26 13.33 0.01
CA HIS A 20 13.65 12.16 0.65
C HIS A 20 12.40 11.71 -0.11
N VAL A 21 11.54 12.65 -0.50
CA VAL A 21 10.31 12.37 -1.25
C VAL A 21 10.61 11.74 -2.61
N PHE A 22 11.62 12.23 -3.34
CA PHE A 22 12.03 11.60 -4.60
C PHE A 22 12.37 10.12 -4.41
N TRP A 23 13.20 9.80 -3.40
CA TRP A 23 13.59 8.41 -3.18
C TRP A 23 12.44 7.53 -2.67
N VAL A 24 11.60 8.06 -1.77
CA VAL A 24 10.41 7.33 -1.31
C VAL A 24 9.48 7.06 -2.49
N PHE A 25 9.27 8.02 -3.39
CA PHE A 25 8.46 7.85 -4.60
C PHE A 25 9.04 6.77 -5.53
N VAL A 26 10.36 6.75 -5.75
CA VAL A 26 11.01 5.70 -6.54
C VAL A 26 10.86 4.32 -5.87
N LEU A 27 11.00 4.25 -4.55
CA LEU A 27 10.87 3.00 -3.79
C LEU A 27 9.41 2.51 -3.70
N GLU A 28 8.44 3.42 -3.75
CA GLU A 28 7.00 3.13 -3.74
C GLU A 28 6.53 2.48 -5.04
N TYR A 29 7.21 2.73 -6.15
CA TYR A 29 6.80 2.27 -7.48
C TYR A 29 6.39 0.79 -7.51
N SER A 30 7.19 -0.11 -6.95
CA SER A 30 6.88 -1.55 -6.98
C SER A 30 5.60 -1.88 -6.22
N PHE A 31 5.38 -1.25 -5.08
CA PHE A 31 4.17 -1.38 -4.29
C PHE A 31 2.95 -0.85 -5.06
N ALA A 32 3.02 0.40 -5.53
CA ALA A 32 1.92 1.05 -6.24
C ALA A 32 1.55 0.33 -7.55
N PHE A 33 2.54 -0.16 -8.29
CA PHE A 33 2.38 -0.93 -9.52
C PHE A 33 1.43 -2.12 -9.32
N TRP A 34 1.65 -2.88 -8.26
CA TRP A 34 0.84 -4.05 -7.92
C TRP A 34 -0.45 -3.70 -7.18
N GLN A 35 -0.43 -2.68 -6.31
CA GLN A 35 -1.58 -2.26 -5.50
C GLN A 35 -2.78 -1.95 -6.39
N TRP A 36 -2.62 -1.12 -7.40
CA TRP A 36 -3.76 -0.73 -8.22
C TRP A 36 -3.78 -1.43 -9.58
N GLN A 37 -2.64 -1.87 -10.11
CA GLN A 37 -2.51 -2.34 -11.49
C GLN A 37 -3.07 -1.31 -12.49
N PHE A 38 -2.58 -0.07 -12.40
CA PHE A 38 -2.84 0.97 -13.41
C PHE A 38 -1.95 0.83 -14.65
N SER A 39 -0.98 -0.07 -14.62
CA SER A 39 -0.10 -0.41 -15.73
C SER A 39 0.18 -1.92 -15.75
N ASN A 40 0.94 -2.37 -16.75
CA ASN A 40 1.37 -3.75 -16.92
C ASN A 40 2.86 -3.82 -17.31
N CYS A 41 3.45 -5.01 -17.30
CA CYS A 41 4.89 -5.15 -17.50
C CYS A 41 5.37 -4.67 -18.88
N ASP A 42 4.54 -4.82 -19.92
CA ASP A 42 4.88 -4.41 -21.30
C ASP A 42 4.84 -2.89 -21.49
N GLU A 43 4.24 -2.17 -20.55
CA GLU A 43 4.19 -0.70 -20.55
C GLU A 43 5.37 -0.06 -19.83
N ILE A 44 6.20 -0.84 -19.12
CA ILE A 44 7.39 -0.31 -18.43
C ILE A 44 8.39 0.16 -19.49
N PRO A 45 8.84 1.44 -19.49
CA PRO A 45 9.74 1.95 -20.50
C PRO A 45 11.07 1.17 -20.55
N GLU A 46 11.37 0.56 -21.69
CA GLU A 46 12.68 -0.09 -21.93
C GLU A 46 13.77 0.94 -22.19
N ASN A 47 13.42 2.05 -22.84
CA ASN A 47 14.34 3.15 -23.12
C ASN A 47 14.30 4.18 -21.99
N VAL A 48 15.34 4.14 -21.14
CA VAL A 48 15.52 5.08 -20.03
C VAL A 48 16.30 6.35 -20.41
N ASP A 49 16.75 6.48 -21.66
CA ASP A 49 17.46 7.67 -22.16
C ASP A 49 16.53 8.88 -22.34
N ASN A 50 15.21 8.66 -22.25
CA ASN A 50 14.20 9.71 -22.20
C ASN A 50 13.60 9.80 -20.78
N PRO A 51 14.12 10.69 -19.90
CA PRO A 51 13.62 10.80 -18.54
C PRO A 51 12.16 11.25 -18.45
N ALA A 52 11.62 11.92 -19.46
CA ALA A 52 10.22 12.35 -19.45
C ALA A 52 9.28 11.14 -19.53
N GLN A 53 9.59 10.15 -20.38
CA GLN A 53 8.81 8.90 -20.46
C GLN A 53 8.87 8.10 -19.17
N VAL A 54 10.03 8.07 -18.50
CA VAL A 54 10.17 7.41 -17.20
C VAL A 54 9.30 8.09 -16.15
N ILE A 55 9.33 9.43 -16.09
CA ILE A 55 8.52 10.19 -15.11
C ILE A 55 7.02 10.03 -15.38
N GLU A 56 6.59 10.11 -16.65
CA GLU A 56 5.19 9.92 -17.03
C GLU A 56 4.66 8.54 -16.61
N HIS A 57 5.47 7.50 -16.82
CA HIS A 57 5.12 6.15 -16.38
C HIS A 57 5.09 6.02 -14.84
N LEU A 58 6.05 6.62 -14.15
CA LEU A 58 6.04 6.66 -12.68
C LEU A 58 4.77 7.33 -12.15
N GLU A 59 4.36 8.48 -12.71
CA GLU A 59 3.14 9.20 -12.30
C GLU A 59 1.85 8.43 -12.62
N LYS A 60 1.85 7.64 -13.70
CA LYS A 60 0.74 6.73 -14.03
C LYS A 60 0.59 5.62 -12.97
N VAL A 61 1.69 5.11 -12.46
CA VAL A 61 1.74 4.00 -11.51
C VAL A 61 1.56 4.45 -10.07
N ASP A 62 2.32 5.46 -9.65
CA ASP A 62 2.32 5.99 -8.31
C ASP A 62 1.96 7.49 -8.31
N CYS A 63 1.09 7.86 -7.37
CA CYS A 63 0.65 9.23 -7.25
C CYS A 63 1.56 9.97 -6.25
N ILE A 64 2.59 10.62 -6.79
CA ILE A 64 3.49 11.51 -6.05
C ILE A 64 2.80 12.52 -5.11
N SER A 65 1.57 12.93 -5.43
CA SER A 65 0.80 13.86 -4.61
C SER A 65 0.62 13.33 -3.18
N PHE A 66 0.69 12.00 -3.01
CA PHE A 66 0.63 11.31 -1.73
C PHE A 66 1.74 11.74 -0.76
N PHE A 67 2.91 12.12 -1.28
CA PHE A 67 4.08 12.51 -0.49
C PHE A 67 4.19 14.02 -0.25
N THR A 68 3.18 14.79 -0.67
CA THR A 68 3.15 16.25 -0.49
C THR A 68 2.84 16.64 0.94
N ASP A 69 3.24 17.84 1.34
CA ASP A 69 2.90 18.36 2.67
C ASP A 69 1.38 18.45 2.88
N ASN A 70 0.64 18.79 1.82
CA ASN A 70 -0.82 18.86 1.89
C ASN A 70 -1.46 17.49 2.17
N MET A 71 -1.02 16.45 1.45
CA MET A 71 -1.53 15.10 1.68
C MET A 71 -1.10 14.56 3.04
N ALA A 72 0.17 14.73 3.39
CA ALA A 72 0.70 14.34 4.69
C ALA A 72 -0.09 14.98 5.85
N ASN A 73 -0.47 16.25 5.71
CA ASN A 73 -1.29 16.95 6.70
C ASN A 73 -2.73 16.41 6.75
N SER A 74 -3.33 16.16 5.59
CA SER A 74 -4.71 15.67 5.47
C SER A 74 -4.87 14.24 6.02
N PHE A 75 -3.87 13.39 5.79
CA PHE A 75 -3.84 12.00 6.25
C PHE A 75 -3.05 11.81 7.55
N ARG A 76 -2.70 12.89 8.25
CA ARG A 76 -1.90 12.80 9.48
C ARG A 76 -2.49 11.88 10.55
N PRO A 77 -3.82 11.83 10.80
CA PRO A 77 -4.39 10.87 11.73
C PRO A 77 -4.10 9.41 11.34
N TYR A 78 -4.18 9.10 10.04
CA TYR A 78 -3.82 7.78 9.52
C TYR A 78 -2.33 7.50 9.73
N PHE A 79 -1.42 8.40 9.34
CA PHE A 79 0.01 8.18 9.52
C PHE A 79 0.41 8.02 10.98
N LEU A 80 -0.24 8.77 11.88
CA LEU A 80 -0.04 8.59 13.32
C LEU A 80 -0.38 7.16 13.72
N GLN A 81 -1.59 6.68 13.39
CA GLN A 81 -2.00 5.30 13.69
C GLN A 81 -1.12 4.26 13.01
N ALA A 82 -0.75 4.44 11.74
CA ALA A 82 0.10 3.53 11.00
C ALA A 82 1.47 3.37 11.67
N LEU A 83 2.05 4.47 12.13
CA LEU A 83 3.37 4.48 12.77
C LEU A 83 3.34 4.11 14.26
N SER A 84 2.20 4.21 14.94
CA SER A 84 2.07 3.87 16.37
C SER A 84 1.41 2.51 16.65
N GLU A 85 0.49 2.05 15.81
CA GLU A 85 -0.47 1.00 16.16
C GLU A 85 -0.69 -0.03 15.04
N ILE A 86 -1.17 0.40 13.87
CA ILE A 86 -1.66 -0.52 12.83
C ILE A 86 -0.58 -1.04 11.88
N GLY A 87 0.59 -0.40 11.88
CA GLY A 87 1.73 -0.77 11.05
C GLY A 87 1.68 -0.14 9.66
N LEU A 88 2.86 -0.05 9.05
CA LEU A 88 3.05 0.37 7.67
C LEU A 88 4.20 -0.45 7.09
N TYR A 89 4.15 -0.75 5.80
CA TYR A 89 5.22 -1.45 5.11
C TYR A 89 6.50 -0.61 5.09
N THR A 90 7.61 -1.29 4.84
CA THR A 90 8.91 -0.68 4.59
C THR A 90 9.39 -1.08 3.20
N TYR A 91 10.38 -0.36 2.69
CA TYR A 91 10.92 -0.63 1.36
C TYR A 91 12.13 -1.56 1.45
N ASP A 92 12.23 -2.48 0.50
CA ASP A 92 13.46 -3.19 0.24
C ASP A 92 14.44 -2.24 -0.46
N THR A 93 15.53 -1.93 0.23
CA THR A 93 16.57 -0.99 -0.24
C THR A 93 17.85 -1.71 -0.66
N GLU A 94 17.93 -3.04 -0.47
CA GLU A 94 19.15 -3.81 -0.78
C GLU A 94 19.57 -3.69 -2.26
N PRO A 95 18.66 -3.74 -3.26
CA PRO A 95 19.04 -3.60 -4.67
C PRO A 95 19.60 -2.22 -5.03
N PHE A 96 19.40 -1.21 -4.18
CA PHE A 96 19.75 0.18 -4.44
C PHE A 96 20.91 0.67 -3.56
N ILE A 97 21.63 -0.24 -2.89
CA ILE A 97 22.82 0.10 -2.11
C ILE A 97 23.83 0.88 -2.98
N GLY A 98 24.29 2.01 -2.48
CA GLY A 98 25.21 2.91 -3.20
C GLY A 98 24.53 3.87 -4.17
N LEU A 99 23.24 3.70 -4.47
CA LEU A 99 22.43 4.63 -5.27
C LEU A 99 21.59 5.57 -4.39
N LEU A 100 21.24 5.14 -3.18
CA LEU A 100 20.42 5.93 -2.24
C LEU A 100 21.28 6.94 -1.45
N GLU A 101 21.42 8.16 -1.97
CA GLU A 101 22.16 9.23 -1.27
C GLU A 101 21.42 9.81 -0.05
N TYR A 102 20.08 9.84 -0.07
CA TYR A 102 19.27 10.55 0.94
C TYR A 102 18.20 9.68 1.63
N ALA A 103 18.09 8.39 1.29
CA ALA A 103 17.04 7.51 1.79
C ALA A 103 17.58 6.12 2.12
N SER A 104 18.71 6.02 2.83
CA SER A 104 19.21 4.72 3.31
C SER A 104 18.26 4.02 4.31
N LYS A 105 17.35 4.79 4.93
CA LYS A 105 16.24 4.30 5.76
C LYS A 105 14.97 5.11 5.46
N PRO A 106 14.29 4.83 4.35
CA PRO A 106 13.04 5.51 4.02
C PRO A 106 12.04 5.30 5.16
N SER A 107 11.36 6.37 5.57
CA SER A 107 10.35 6.31 6.62
C SER A 107 9.26 7.34 6.35
N PHE A 108 8.06 7.07 6.87
CA PHE A 108 6.93 7.99 6.82
C PHE A 108 6.90 8.97 8.00
N ASN A 109 7.95 9.03 8.83
CA ASN A 109 8.01 9.95 9.97
C ASN A 109 7.93 11.43 9.56
N PHE A 110 8.26 11.76 8.31
CA PHE A 110 8.12 13.12 7.78
C PHE A 110 6.67 13.62 7.73
N THR A 111 5.70 12.71 7.78
CA THR A 111 4.27 13.03 7.79
C THR A 111 3.76 13.49 9.16
N LEU A 112 4.54 13.22 10.22
CA LEU A 112 4.21 13.59 11.59
C LEU A 112 4.64 15.03 11.89
N PRO A 113 4.06 15.68 12.92
CA PRO A 113 4.52 17.00 13.36
C PRO A 113 6.01 16.99 13.69
N LYS A 114 6.69 18.11 13.43
CA LYS A 114 8.12 18.25 13.70
C LYS A 114 8.42 17.91 15.17
N ASN A 115 9.45 17.10 15.39
CA ASN A 115 9.89 16.61 16.71
C ASN A 115 8.92 15.66 17.43
N TYR A 116 7.82 15.24 16.80
CA TYR A 116 6.97 14.20 17.35
C TYR A 116 7.70 12.86 17.31
N LYS A 117 7.79 12.19 18.46
CA LYS A 117 8.36 10.86 18.57
C LYS A 117 7.24 9.87 18.76
N VAL A 118 7.11 8.94 17.82
CA VAL A 118 6.15 7.84 17.87
C VAL A 118 6.87 6.56 18.27
N LYS A 119 6.23 5.76 19.13
CA LYS A 119 6.69 4.41 19.47
C LYS A 119 5.65 3.42 18.97
N PHE A 120 6.09 2.47 18.16
CA PHE A 120 5.20 1.45 17.62
C PHE A 120 4.82 0.41 18.68
N ASN A 121 3.53 0.10 18.76
CA ASN A 121 2.97 -0.95 19.61
C ASN A 121 2.85 -2.26 18.83
N VAL A 122 3.88 -3.09 18.93
CA VAL A 122 3.94 -4.40 18.24
C VAL A 122 2.80 -5.36 18.65
N GLY A 123 2.25 -5.23 19.86
CA GLY A 123 1.30 -6.20 20.40
C GLY A 123 -0.13 -6.02 19.89
N GLN A 124 -0.52 -4.82 19.47
CA GLN A 124 -1.91 -4.49 19.16
C GLN A 124 -2.43 -5.26 17.95
N MET A 125 -1.77 -5.13 16.79
CA MET A 125 -2.18 -5.86 15.59
C MET A 125 -1.94 -7.37 15.70
N GLN A 126 -0.96 -7.81 16.49
CA GLN A 126 -0.78 -9.24 16.77
C GLN A 126 -1.97 -9.82 17.54
N ASN A 127 -2.48 -9.08 18.53
CA ASN A 127 -3.65 -9.49 19.30
C ASN A 127 -4.93 -9.44 18.44
N ILE A 128 -5.10 -8.39 17.64
CA ILE A 128 -6.22 -8.30 16.68
C ILE A 128 -6.17 -9.46 15.69
N ASN A 129 -5.01 -9.76 15.10
CA ASN A 129 -4.88 -10.88 14.17
C ASN A 129 -5.20 -12.22 14.84
N LYS A 130 -4.71 -12.46 16.07
CA LYS A 130 -5.09 -13.66 16.83
C LYS A 130 -6.59 -13.75 17.07
N TRP A 131 -7.24 -12.64 17.43
CA TRP A 131 -8.69 -12.59 17.59
C TRP A 131 -9.41 -12.89 16.26
N LEU A 132 -8.99 -12.26 15.16
CA LEU A 132 -9.54 -12.53 13.83
C LEU A 132 -9.41 -14.01 13.44
N GLN A 133 -8.29 -14.65 13.78
CA GLN A 133 -8.07 -16.06 13.45
C GLN A 133 -8.87 -17.05 14.32
N ASN A 134 -9.28 -16.64 15.53
CA ASN A 134 -9.86 -17.54 16.52
C ASN A 134 -11.33 -17.28 16.86
N GLU A 135 -11.80 -16.04 16.66
CA GLU A 135 -13.06 -15.55 17.23
C GLU A 135 -13.87 -14.66 16.28
N SER A 136 -13.39 -14.39 15.05
CA SER A 136 -14.15 -13.57 14.10
C SER A 136 -15.38 -14.32 13.58
N GLU A 137 -16.55 -14.01 14.11
CA GLU A 137 -17.81 -14.55 13.58
C GLU A 137 -18.41 -13.62 12.54
N ASN A 138 -18.84 -14.19 11.41
CA ASN A 138 -19.55 -13.54 10.31
C ASN A 138 -18.71 -12.49 9.55
N PHE A 139 -17.41 -12.75 9.38
CA PHE A 139 -16.51 -11.90 8.59
C PHE A 139 -16.32 -12.45 7.17
N ILE A 140 -16.22 -11.54 6.19
CA ILE A 140 -15.77 -11.86 4.83
C ILE A 140 -14.52 -11.05 4.55
N TYR A 141 -13.38 -11.73 4.41
CA TYR A 141 -12.11 -11.13 4.03
C TYR A 141 -11.96 -11.20 2.52
N ILE A 142 -11.78 -10.06 1.86
CA ILE A 142 -11.63 -9.95 0.41
C ILE A 142 -10.23 -9.45 0.10
N TYR A 143 -9.48 -10.22 -0.68
CA TYR A 143 -8.10 -9.93 -1.06
C TYR A 143 -7.89 -10.06 -2.57
N GLY A 144 -7.03 -9.23 -3.13
CA GLY A 144 -6.44 -9.45 -4.45
C GLY A 144 -5.14 -10.23 -4.32
N GLU A 145 -4.91 -11.23 -5.17
CA GLU A 145 -3.67 -12.03 -5.17
C GLU A 145 -2.42 -11.18 -5.39
N TYR A 146 -2.51 -10.13 -6.20
CA TYR A 146 -1.39 -9.22 -6.49
C TYR A 146 -1.41 -7.97 -5.62
N ASP A 147 -2.42 -7.77 -4.77
CA ASP A 147 -2.44 -6.62 -3.86
C ASP A 147 -1.35 -6.81 -2.78
N PRO A 148 -0.33 -5.94 -2.69
CA PRO A 148 0.74 -6.07 -1.69
C PRO A 148 0.22 -5.92 -0.26
N TRP A 149 -0.94 -5.28 -0.03
CA TRP A 149 -1.57 -5.26 1.30
C TRP A 149 -2.02 -6.65 1.76
N SER A 150 -2.21 -7.60 0.84
CA SER A 150 -2.52 -8.99 1.17
C SER A 150 -1.37 -9.73 1.84
N ALA A 151 -0.16 -9.16 1.92
CA ALA A 151 0.97 -9.72 2.67
C ALA A 151 0.65 -9.92 4.16
N SER A 152 -0.26 -9.10 4.71
CA SER A 152 -0.77 -9.22 6.07
C SER A 152 -2.22 -9.75 6.12
N ALA A 153 -2.64 -10.52 5.12
CA ALA A 153 -3.96 -11.12 5.10
C ALA A 153 -4.21 -12.03 6.32
N VAL A 154 -5.45 -12.08 6.78
CA VAL A 154 -5.85 -12.99 7.85
C VAL A 154 -5.78 -14.42 7.32
N GLU A 155 -5.05 -15.30 8.01
CA GLU A 155 -5.03 -16.73 7.71
C GLU A 155 -6.02 -17.46 8.62
N LEU A 156 -7.08 -18.02 8.03
CA LEU A 156 -8.14 -18.70 8.78
C LEU A 156 -7.64 -20.02 9.35
N ILE A 157 -7.96 -20.28 10.62
CA ILE A 157 -7.69 -21.54 11.28
C ILE A 157 -8.94 -22.43 11.16
N LYS A 158 -8.79 -23.62 10.59
CA LYS A 158 -9.90 -24.55 10.37
C LYS A 158 -10.67 -24.82 11.66
N GLY A 159 -11.98 -24.58 11.62
CA GLY A 159 -12.91 -24.87 12.71
C GLY A 159 -12.89 -23.87 13.86
N LYS A 160 -12.16 -22.75 13.75
CA LYS A 160 -12.16 -21.69 14.76
C LYS A 160 -13.22 -20.63 14.56
N THR A 161 -13.51 -20.32 13.30
CA THR A 161 -14.47 -19.28 12.94
C THR A 161 -15.32 -19.77 11.78
N ASN A 162 -16.46 -19.11 11.57
CA ASN A 162 -17.26 -19.29 10.35
C ASN A 162 -16.90 -18.28 9.24
N ALA A 163 -15.85 -17.48 9.42
CA ALA A 163 -15.46 -16.44 8.50
C ALA A 163 -15.06 -17.01 7.12
N LEU A 164 -15.27 -16.21 6.08
CA LEU A 164 -14.97 -16.55 4.70
C LEU A 164 -13.78 -15.73 4.21
N LYS A 165 -12.76 -16.40 3.65
CA LYS A 165 -11.63 -15.73 2.99
C LYS A 165 -11.73 -15.92 1.48
N MET A 166 -11.77 -14.80 0.76
CA MET A 166 -11.94 -14.73 -0.68
C MET A 166 -10.72 -14.05 -1.30
N VAL A 167 -9.94 -14.80 -2.06
CA VAL A 167 -8.76 -14.28 -2.78
C VAL A 167 -9.04 -14.31 -4.27
N LYS A 168 -8.98 -13.15 -4.93
CA LYS A 168 -9.18 -13.04 -6.37
C LYS A 168 -7.86 -13.31 -7.09
N PRO A 169 -7.77 -14.37 -7.92
CA PRO A 169 -6.59 -14.60 -8.73
C PRO A 169 -6.31 -13.40 -9.64
N LYS A 170 -5.04 -12.97 -9.65
CA LYS A 170 -4.52 -11.79 -10.35
C LYS A 170 -5.20 -10.47 -9.99
N GLY A 171 -5.96 -10.44 -8.89
CA GLY A 171 -6.68 -9.26 -8.43
C GLY A 171 -5.77 -8.27 -7.71
N SER A 172 -6.11 -6.98 -7.78
CA SER A 172 -5.43 -5.89 -7.07
C SER A 172 -6.27 -5.36 -5.90
N HIS A 173 -5.89 -4.24 -5.32
CA HIS A 173 -6.62 -3.52 -4.27
C HIS A 173 -8.04 -3.06 -4.72
N ARG A 174 -8.31 -3.14 -6.04
CA ARG A 174 -9.63 -2.92 -6.63
C ARG A 174 -10.57 -4.12 -6.49
N THR A 175 -10.12 -5.24 -5.92
CA THR A 175 -10.95 -6.45 -5.77
C THR A 175 -12.16 -6.16 -4.89
N ARG A 176 -13.35 -6.50 -5.39
CA ARG A 176 -14.65 -6.40 -4.70
C ARG A 176 -15.42 -7.71 -4.89
N ILE A 177 -16.58 -7.86 -4.24
CA ILE A 177 -17.47 -9.02 -4.43
C ILE A 177 -17.73 -9.26 -5.92
N ALA A 178 -18.07 -8.21 -6.68
CA ALA A 178 -18.33 -8.29 -8.11
C ALA A 178 -17.12 -8.74 -8.96
N SER A 179 -15.90 -8.75 -8.41
CA SER A 179 -14.70 -9.21 -9.13
C SER A 179 -14.60 -10.74 -9.22
N PHE A 180 -15.33 -11.48 -8.38
CA PHE A 180 -15.29 -12.94 -8.31
C PHE A 180 -16.18 -13.61 -9.35
N TYR A 181 -16.01 -14.91 -9.58
CA TYR A 181 -16.93 -15.67 -10.42
C TYR A 181 -18.31 -15.79 -9.74
N LEU A 182 -19.36 -16.01 -10.54
CA LEU A 182 -20.73 -16.06 -10.02
C LEU A 182 -20.89 -17.07 -8.86
N GLU A 183 -20.23 -18.23 -8.94
CA GLU A 183 -20.23 -19.23 -7.86
C GLU A 183 -19.69 -18.66 -6.54
N GLN A 184 -18.57 -17.93 -6.57
CA GLN A 184 -17.97 -17.30 -5.40
C GLN A 184 -18.80 -16.12 -4.89
N GLN A 185 -19.44 -15.36 -5.79
CA GLN A 185 -20.39 -14.31 -5.41
C GLN A 185 -21.62 -14.90 -4.69
N ASN A 186 -22.14 -16.02 -5.18
CA ASN A 186 -23.23 -16.76 -4.55
C ASN A 186 -22.79 -17.28 -3.18
N GLN A 187 -21.59 -17.87 -3.07
CA GLN A 187 -21.05 -18.31 -1.78
C GLN A 187 -21.01 -17.17 -0.73
N ILE A 188 -20.56 -15.98 -1.14
CA ILE A 188 -20.57 -14.78 -0.29
C ILE A 188 -22.01 -14.41 0.10
N THR A 189 -22.91 -14.36 -0.87
CA THR A 189 -24.32 -13.96 -0.67
C THR A 189 -25.06 -14.94 0.23
N ASP A 190 -24.89 -16.24 0.03
CA ASP A 190 -25.47 -17.31 0.84
C ASP A 190 -24.96 -17.26 2.28
N SER A 191 -23.67 -16.95 2.47
CA SER A 191 -23.08 -16.76 3.80
C SER A 191 -23.72 -15.57 4.51
N LEU A 192 -23.86 -14.43 3.83
CA LEU A 192 -24.51 -13.24 4.37
C LEU A 192 -25.96 -13.50 4.76
N ASN A 193 -26.74 -14.15 3.88
CA ASN A 193 -28.14 -14.50 4.16
C ASN A 193 -28.23 -15.36 5.41
N LYS A 194 -27.41 -16.42 5.51
CA LYS A 194 -27.38 -17.31 6.68
C LYS A 194 -27.03 -16.60 7.99
N TRP A 195 -26.24 -15.53 7.95
CA TRP A 195 -25.85 -14.79 9.16
C TRP A 195 -26.87 -13.71 9.56
N LEU A 196 -27.73 -13.30 8.64
CA LEU A 196 -28.76 -12.28 8.88
C LEU A 196 -30.11 -12.88 9.31
N ASP A 197 -30.34 -14.16 9.04
CA ASP A 197 -31.48 -14.94 9.54
C ASP A 197 -31.40 -15.18 11.07
#